data_AF-A0A4Q2ZBE8-F1
#
_entry.id   AF-A0A4Q2ZBE8-F1
#
_cell.length_a   1.000
_cell.length_b   1.000
_cell.length_c   1.000
_cell.angle_alpha   90.00
_cell.angle_beta   90.00
_cell.angle_gamma   90.00
#
_symmetry.space_group_name_H-M   'P 1'
#
loop_
_entity.id
_entity.type
_entity.pdbx_description
1 polymer ?
#
loop_
_entity_poly.entity_id
_entity_poly.type
_entity_poly.pdbx_seq_one_letter_code
_entity_poly.pdbx_strand_id
1 'polypeptide(L)'
;MKHGRGHFNPGSMKMLYRDKFEKFDRIFGRENVTLRKFDPATFTGKCAVTDFCEQTGVILPADFQIKRVNESLSREACGMLFAYRKFGPGYGVGKNVIKENIALLKAFQDMSGAKFDLADSIYRKAAKREAEDFKWMEERLSTSLAEKARENPAAIKDEEDLLTITRESCEEFAACFQKRYGVGLSLEQLPATSPVDPAKAAELVQSARLALQRLQDPKTSRTPWQKARKTSARAIRSILRLPRRFAFRR
;
A
#
# COMPACT_ATOMS: atom_id res chain seq x y z
N MET A 1 13.53 -13.46 6.70
CA MET A 1 13.37 -12.37 5.70
C MET A 1 12.33 -12.81 4.67
N LYS A 2 11.24 -12.05 4.46
CA LYS A 2 10.21 -12.34 3.44
C LYS A 2 10.71 -11.88 2.05
N HIS A 3 11.59 -12.68 1.43
CA HIS A 3 12.04 -12.50 0.04
C HIS A 3 11.37 -13.47 -0.93
N GLY A 4 10.20 -14.01 -0.58
CA GLY A 4 9.46 -14.88 -1.49
C GLY A 4 9.03 -14.09 -2.72
N ARG A 5 9.34 -14.59 -3.92
CA ARG A 5 8.69 -14.16 -5.16
C ARG A 5 7.20 -14.37 -4.93
N GLY A 6 6.45 -13.28 -4.77
CA GLY A 6 5.02 -13.36 -4.49
C GLY A 6 4.31 -14.09 -5.63
N HIS A 7 3.50 -15.08 -5.29
CA HIS A 7 2.55 -15.68 -6.22
C HIS A 7 1.16 -15.15 -5.90
N PHE A 8 0.45 -14.66 -6.91
CA PHE A 8 -0.94 -14.29 -6.77
C PHE A 8 -1.81 -15.50 -7.09
N ASN A 9 -2.15 -16.26 -6.05
CA ASN A 9 -3.11 -17.36 -6.14
C ASN A 9 -4.33 -17.05 -5.25
N PRO A 10 -5.27 -16.23 -5.73
CA PRO A 10 -6.44 -15.85 -4.94
C PRO A 10 -7.32 -17.07 -4.63
N GLY A 11 -7.29 -18.09 -5.50
CA GLY A 11 -7.94 -19.37 -5.28
C GLY A 11 -7.44 -20.10 -4.03
N SER A 12 -6.19 -19.92 -3.60
CA SER A 12 -5.65 -20.58 -2.40
C SER A 12 -6.11 -19.97 -1.07
N MET A 13 -6.81 -18.83 -1.11
CA MET A 13 -7.24 -18.12 0.09
C MET A 13 -8.31 -18.92 0.84
N LYS A 14 -8.07 -19.20 2.13
CA LYS A 14 -9.06 -19.79 3.03
C LYS A 14 -9.70 -18.73 3.90
N MET A 15 -11.02 -18.73 4.00
CA MET A 15 -11.80 -17.79 4.82
C MET A 15 -11.68 -18.14 6.29
N LEU A 16 -11.80 -19.42 6.67
CA LEU A 16 -11.64 -19.92 8.03
C LEU A 16 -12.48 -19.13 9.05
N TYR A 17 -13.76 -18.88 8.73
CA TYR A 17 -14.67 -18.12 9.57
C TYR A 17 -14.84 -18.76 10.95
N ARG A 18 -15.10 -20.07 10.99
CA ARG A 18 -15.28 -20.80 12.24
C ARG A 18 -14.06 -20.69 13.14
N ASP A 19 -12.87 -20.99 12.62
CA ASP A 19 -11.61 -20.88 13.38
C ASP A 19 -11.35 -19.46 13.90
N LYS A 20 -11.75 -18.44 13.12
CA LYS A 20 -11.58 -17.03 13.49
C LYS A 20 -12.56 -16.58 14.57
N PHE A 21 -13.81 -17.04 14.53
CA PHE A 21 -14.89 -16.46 15.33
C PHE A 21 -15.39 -17.35 16.48
N GLU A 22 -15.40 -18.68 16.33
CA GLU A 22 -15.93 -19.60 17.35
C GLU A 22 -15.22 -19.47 18.71
N LYS A 23 -13.93 -19.14 18.69
CA LYS A 23 -13.16 -18.89 19.92
C LYS A 23 -13.72 -17.74 20.76
N PHE A 24 -14.31 -16.71 20.13
CA PHE A 24 -14.91 -15.59 20.84
C PHE A 24 -16.23 -16.00 21.46
N ASP A 25 -17.06 -16.74 20.73
CA ASP A 25 -18.31 -17.31 21.26
C ASP A 25 -18.03 -18.20 22.48
N ARG A 26 -16.96 -19.01 22.44
CA ARG A 26 -16.57 -19.88 23.56
C ARG A 26 -16.10 -19.11 24.80
N ILE A 27 -15.38 -18.01 24.62
CA ILE A 27 -14.79 -17.24 25.73
C ILE A 27 -15.82 -16.29 26.35
N PHE A 28 -16.61 -15.61 25.51
CA PHE A 28 -17.49 -14.54 25.95
C PHE A 28 -18.96 -14.96 26.05
N GLY A 29 -19.34 -16.13 25.53
CA GLY A 29 -20.73 -16.50 25.31
C GLY A 29 -21.23 -15.94 23.97
N ARG A 30 -21.97 -16.74 23.22
CA ARG A 30 -22.44 -16.40 21.86
C ARG A 30 -23.32 -15.15 21.87
N GLU A 31 -24.14 -15.01 22.91
CA GLU A 31 -25.05 -13.89 23.16
C GLU A 31 -24.33 -12.55 23.41
N ASN A 32 -23.06 -12.59 23.83
CA ASN A 32 -22.25 -11.40 24.08
C ASN A 32 -21.33 -11.04 22.90
N VAL A 33 -21.43 -11.78 21.79
CA VAL A 33 -20.62 -11.55 20.58
C VAL A 33 -21.56 -11.20 19.42
N THR A 34 -21.53 -9.94 19.02
CA THR A 34 -22.25 -9.46 17.83
C THR A 34 -21.36 -9.56 16.60
N LEU A 35 -21.75 -10.40 15.65
CA LEU A 35 -21.11 -10.47 14.33
C LEU A 35 -22.00 -9.72 13.33
N ARG A 36 -21.38 -8.91 12.47
CA ARG A 36 -22.08 -8.08 11.49
C ARG A 36 -21.47 -8.29 10.11
N LYS A 37 -22.31 -8.56 9.12
CA LYS A 37 -21.88 -8.64 7.72
C LYS A 37 -21.37 -7.27 7.27
N PHE A 38 -20.23 -7.25 6.58
CA PHE A 38 -19.72 -6.01 6.00
C PHE A 38 -20.50 -5.66 4.73
N ASP A 39 -21.56 -4.86 4.87
CA ASP A 39 -22.33 -4.33 3.76
C ASP A 39 -22.58 -2.83 3.95
N PRO A 40 -21.75 -1.96 3.33
CA PRO A 40 -21.89 -0.51 3.45
C PRO A 40 -23.26 0.04 3.06
N ALA A 41 -24.05 -0.67 2.25
CA ALA A 41 -25.41 -0.23 1.91
C ALA A 41 -26.37 -0.33 3.11
N THR A 42 -26.07 -1.21 4.06
CA THR A 42 -26.86 -1.43 5.28
C THR A 42 -26.37 -0.60 6.46
N PHE A 43 -25.19 0.02 6.34
CA PHE A 43 -24.58 0.79 7.41
C PHE A 43 -25.19 2.18 7.54
N THR A 44 -25.35 2.66 8.77
CA THR A 44 -25.76 4.04 9.03
C THR A 44 -24.75 5.02 8.45
N GLY A 45 -25.23 6.01 7.68
CA GLY A 45 -24.38 6.92 6.92
C GLY A 45 -23.51 6.24 5.86
N LYS A 46 -23.79 4.97 5.51
CA LYS A 46 -22.99 4.12 4.62
C LYS A 46 -21.51 4.04 5.04
N CYS A 47 -21.25 4.07 6.35
CA CYS A 47 -19.91 4.10 6.92
C CYS A 47 -19.82 3.17 8.12
N ALA A 48 -18.82 2.30 8.12
CA ALA A 48 -18.62 1.30 9.17
C ALA A 48 -18.38 1.95 10.56
N VAL A 49 -17.81 3.15 10.61
CA VAL A 49 -17.53 3.86 11.86
C VAL A 49 -18.82 4.38 12.48
N THR A 50 -19.66 5.06 11.72
CA THR A 50 -20.94 5.59 12.21
C THR A 50 -21.89 4.46 12.58
N ASP A 51 -21.90 3.40 11.79
CA ASP A 51 -22.63 2.17 12.09
C ASP A 51 -22.17 1.53 13.41
N PHE A 52 -20.86 1.35 13.61
CA PHE A 52 -20.31 0.84 14.87
C PHE A 52 -20.69 1.74 16.08
N CYS A 53 -20.59 3.05 15.93
CA CYS A 53 -20.93 4.00 16.99
C CYS A 53 -22.41 3.90 17.38
N GLU A 54 -23.31 3.81 16.40
CA GLU A 54 -24.73 3.61 16.68
C GLU A 54 -25.00 2.27 17.39
N GLN A 55 -24.38 1.18 16.92
CA GLN A 55 -24.56 -0.14 17.54
C GLN A 55 -24.04 -0.21 18.98
N THR A 56 -23.03 0.59 19.32
CA THR A 56 -22.42 0.62 20.66
C THR A 56 -22.91 1.77 21.54
N GLY A 57 -23.80 2.63 21.04
CA GLY A 57 -24.27 3.82 21.74
C GLY A 57 -23.21 4.91 21.92
N VAL A 58 -22.12 4.86 21.16
CA VAL A 58 -21.07 5.89 21.19
C VAL A 58 -21.56 7.13 20.44
N ILE A 59 -21.65 8.25 21.14
CA ILE A 59 -22.07 9.53 20.56
C ILE A 59 -20.86 10.21 19.90
N LEU A 60 -20.94 10.44 18.60
CA LEU A 60 -19.93 11.19 17.86
C LEU A 60 -20.09 12.70 18.08
N PRO A 61 -18.99 13.47 18.18
CA PRO A 61 -19.05 14.93 18.22
C PRO A 61 -19.75 15.52 17.00
N ALA A 62 -20.43 16.66 17.17
CA ALA A 62 -21.17 17.32 16.09
C ALA A 62 -20.28 17.76 14.91
N ASP A 63 -19.00 18.03 15.18
CA ASP A 63 -18.00 18.42 14.19
C ASP A 63 -17.20 17.24 13.61
N PHE A 64 -17.58 15.99 13.94
CA PHE A 64 -16.87 14.81 13.48
C PHE A 64 -16.92 14.67 11.96
N GLN A 65 -15.74 14.68 11.33
CA GLN A 65 -15.58 14.51 9.88
C GLN A 65 -15.07 13.11 9.55
N ILE A 66 -15.83 12.39 8.71
CA ILE A 66 -15.40 11.07 8.21
C ILE A 66 -14.26 11.26 7.21
N LYS A 67 -13.05 10.91 7.61
CA LYS A 67 -11.90 10.87 6.71
C LYS A 67 -11.79 9.50 6.04
N ARG A 68 -12.10 9.42 4.75
CA ARG A 68 -11.85 8.21 3.96
C ARG A 68 -10.38 8.17 3.56
N VAL A 69 -9.63 7.23 4.13
CA VAL A 69 -8.17 7.06 3.87
C VAL A 69 -7.83 5.72 3.21
N ASN A 70 -8.80 4.81 3.11
CA ASN A 70 -8.62 3.45 2.60
C ASN A 70 -9.27 3.31 1.22
N GLU A 71 -8.93 4.21 0.31
CA GLU A 71 -9.28 3.98 -1.09
C GLU A 71 -8.33 2.94 -1.66
N SER A 72 -8.92 1.88 -2.23
CA SER A 72 -8.19 0.83 -2.93
C SER A 72 -7.37 1.45 -4.05
N LEU A 73 -6.16 0.93 -4.28
CA LEU A 73 -5.41 1.24 -5.49
C LEU A 73 -6.22 0.86 -6.74
N SER A 74 -5.93 1.54 -7.85
CA SER A 74 -6.44 1.10 -9.15
C SER A 74 -5.88 -0.28 -9.52
N ARG A 75 -6.54 -0.96 -10.45
CA ARG A 75 -6.10 -2.25 -11.00
C ARG A 75 -4.67 -2.14 -11.51
N GLU A 76 -4.39 -1.08 -12.25
CA GLU A 76 -3.11 -0.78 -12.89
C GLU A 76 -2.02 -0.55 -11.85
N ALA A 77 -2.31 0.28 -10.83
CA ALA A 77 -1.41 0.52 -9.71
C ALA A 77 -1.10 -0.78 -8.93
N CYS A 78 -2.11 -1.63 -8.69
CA CYS A 78 -1.92 -2.95 -8.09
C CYS A 78 -1.02 -3.85 -8.95
N GLY A 79 -1.24 -3.89 -10.26
CA GLY A 79 -0.44 -4.69 -11.21
C GLY A 79 1.02 -4.28 -11.23
N MET A 80 1.30 -2.98 -11.37
CA MET A 80 2.67 -2.44 -11.32
C MET A 80 3.36 -2.70 -9.98
N LEU A 81 2.65 -2.49 -8.87
CA LEU A 81 3.19 -2.77 -7.53
C LEU A 81 3.46 -4.27 -7.32
N PHE A 82 2.59 -5.13 -7.85
CA PHE A 82 2.78 -6.58 -7.80
C PHE A 82 4.00 -7.00 -8.65
N ALA A 83 4.11 -6.50 -9.88
CA ALA A 83 5.28 -6.72 -10.74
C ALA A 83 6.58 -6.26 -10.08
N TYR A 84 6.60 -5.06 -9.48
CA TYR A 84 7.76 -4.57 -8.74
C TYR A 84 8.16 -5.48 -7.56
N ARG A 85 7.19 -6.01 -6.81
CA ARG A 85 7.46 -6.94 -5.72
C ARG A 85 7.93 -8.31 -6.20
N LYS A 86 7.51 -8.73 -7.40
CA LYS A 86 7.81 -10.03 -7.96
C LYS A 86 9.16 -10.07 -8.71
N PHE A 87 9.42 -9.06 -9.54
CA PHE A 87 10.57 -9.00 -10.45
C PHE A 87 11.65 -8.02 -9.98
N GLY A 88 11.29 -7.04 -9.14
CA GLY A 88 12.24 -6.09 -8.56
C GLY A 88 12.93 -6.60 -7.29
N PRO A 89 13.70 -5.74 -6.60
CA PRO A 89 14.36 -6.09 -5.33
C PRO A 89 13.38 -6.21 -4.13
N GLY A 90 12.07 -6.11 -4.38
CA GLY A 90 11.02 -6.19 -3.36
C GLY A 90 11.00 -4.99 -2.42
N TYR A 91 10.70 -5.23 -1.14
CA TYR A 91 10.58 -4.19 -0.10
C TYR A 91 11.91 -3.52 0.25
N GLY A 92 13.05 -4.03 -0.22
CA GLY A 92 14.39 -3.56 0.15
C GLY A 92 14.73 -3.85 1.61
N VAL A 93 15.92 -3.42 2.05
CA VAL A 93 16.42 -3.58 3.43
C VAL A 93 16.94 -2.25 3.97
N GLY A 94 16.77 -1.99 5.28
CA GLY A 94 17.30 -0.80 5.96
C GLY A 94 16.26 0.04 6.72
N LYS A 95 16.72 1.12 7.38
CA LYS A 95 15.89 1.94 8.28
C LYS A 95 14.85 2.81 7.56
N ASN A 96 15.05 3.10 6.28
CA ASN A 96 14.17 3.98 5.50
C ASN A 96 13.18 3.24 4.61
N VAL A 97 13.24 1.90 4.53
CA VAL A 97 12.43 1.12 3.58
C VAL A 97 10.93 1.33 3.75
N ILE A 98 10.46 1.51 4.98
CA ILE A 98 9.04 1.77 5.27
C ILE A 98 8.65 3.15 4.72
N LYS A 99 9.48 4.18 4.94
CA LYS A 99 9.24 5.54 4.44
C LYS A 99 9.26 5.60 2.91
N GLU A 100 10.22 4.91 2.29
CA GLU A 100 10.33 4.77 0.84
C GLU A 100 9.10 4.08 0.25
N ASN A 101 8.67 2.96 0.84
CA ASN A 101 7.49 2.24 0.40
C ASN A 101 6.21 3.08 0.56
N ILE A 102 6.06 3.82 1.67
CA ILE A 102 4.91 4.73 1.86
C ILE A 102 4.93 5.85 0.80
N ALA A 103 6.10 6.44 0.52
CA ALA A 103 6.22 7.46 -0.52
C ALA A 103 5.87 6.90 -1.91
N LEU A 104 6.37 5.71 -2.24
CA LEU A 104 6.04 5.04 -3.49
C LEU A 104 4.53 4.74 -3.60
N LEU A 105 3.91 4.23 -2.54
CA LEU A 105 2.47 3.95 -2.49
C LEU A 105 1.63 5.21 -2.70
N LYS A 106 2.09 6.38 -2.24
CA LYS A 106 1.40 7.65 -2.48
C LYS A 106 1.34 8.00 -3.97
N ALA A 107 2.40 7.75 -4.74
CA ALA A 107 2.34 7.95 -6.20
C ALA A 107 1.33 6.99 -6.86
N PHE A 108 1.27 5.74 -6.41
CA PHE A 108 0.27 4.77 -6.88
C PHE A 108 -1.17 5.16 -6.50
N GLN A 109 -1.38 5.78 -5.33
CA GLN A 109 -2.69 6.27 -4.90
C GLN A 109 -3.22 7.43 -5.74
N ASP A 110 -2.35 8.15 -6.44
CA ASP A 110 -2.76 9.26 -7.31
C ASP A 110 -3.09 8.80 -8.75
N MET A 111 -2.79 7.54 -9.10
CA MET A 111 -3.16 6.98 -10.40
C MET A 111 -4.67 6.85 -10.51
N SER A 112 -5.19 7.17 -11.69
CA SER A 112 -6.57 6.88 -12.07
C SER A 112 -6.69 5.41 -12.51
N GLY A 113 -7.89 5.03 -12.94
CA GLY A 113 -8.18 3.68 -13.41
C GLY A 113 -9.33 3.00 -12.66
N ALA A 114 -9.66 1.79 -13.10
CA ALA A 114 -10.68 0.98 -12.45
C ALA A 114 -10.18 0.56 -11.06
N LYS A 115 -11.08 0.50 -10.08
CA LYS A 115 -10.72 -0.05 -8.76
C LYS A 115 -10.27 -1.49 -8.91
N PHE A 116 -9.22 -1.86 -8.18
CA PHE A 116 -8.82 -3.25 -8.09
C PHE A 116 -9.99 -4.10 -7.59
N ASP A 117 -10.32 -5.13 -8.37
CA ASP A 117 -11.43 -6.03 -8.09
C ASP A 117 -11.08 -7.44 -8.58
N LEU A 118 -11.65 -8.44 -7.92
CA LEU A 118 -11.44 -9.85 -8.25
C LEU A 118 -12.66 -10.42 -8.96
N ALA A 119 -12.42 -11.28 -9.94
CA ALA A 119 -13.51 -11.90 -10.66
C ALA A 119 -14.36 -12.78 -9.74
N ASP A 120 -15.68 -12.74 -9.91
CA ASP A 120 -16.66 -13.54 -9.15
C ASP A 120 -16.33 -15.05 -9.14
N SER A 121 -15.72 -15.53 -10.23
CA SER A 121 -15.27 -16.93 -10.36
C SER A 121 -14.24 -17.34 -9.29
N ILE A 122 -13.43 -16.41 -8.78
CA ILE A 122 -12.49 -16.65 -7.67
C ILE A 122 -13.28 -16.92 -6.39
N TYR A 123 -14.24 -16.05 -6.06
CA TYR A 123 -15.04 -16.17 -4.85
C TYR A 123 -15.91 -17.43 -4.88
N ARG A 124 -16.55 -17.75 -6.01
CA ARG A 124 -17.34 -18.98 -6.15
C ARG A 124 -16.50 -20.25 -5.93
N LYS A 125 -15.27 -20.28 -6.45
CA LYS A 125 -14.36 -21.42 -6.23
C LYS A 125 -14.01 -21.57 -4.75
N ALA A 126 -13.73 -20.46 -4.06
CA ALA A 126 -13.44 -20.46 -2.63
C ALA A 126 -14.67 -20.90 -1.80
N ALA A 127 -15.84 -20.30 -2.06
CA ALA A 127 -17.09 -20.63 -1.38
C ALA A 127 -17.47 -22.11 -1.56
N LYS A 128 -17.30 -22.67 -2.77
CA LYS A 128 -17.56 -24.09 -3.02
C LYS A 128 -16.62 -25.01 -2.24
N ARG A 129 -15.33 -24.66 -2.15
CA ARG A 129 -14.34 -25.45 -1.40
C ARG A 129 -14.60 -25.41 0.11
N GLU A 130 -15.11 -24.29 0.61
CA GLU A 130 -15.28 -24.03 2.05
C GLU A 130 -16.76 -23.94 2.43
N ALA A 131 -17.61 -24.72 1.76
CA ALA A 131 -19.06 -24.65 1.89
C ALA A 131 -19.55 -24.86 3.34
N GLU A 132 -18.91 -25.75 4.10
CA GLU A 132 -19.26 -25.99 5.52
C GLU A 132 -18.95 -24.77 6.41
N ASP A 133 -17.82 -24.10 6.16
CA ASP A 133 -17.40 -22.90 6.91
C ASP A 133 -18.30 -21.71 6.58
N PHE A 134 -18.68 -21.55 5.31
CA PHE A 134 -19.69 -20.58 4.88
C PHE A 134 -21.04 -20.84 5.54
N LYS A 135 -21.51 -22.08 5.52
CA LYS A 135 -22.78 -22.47 6.15
C LYS A 135 -22.77 -22.15 7.64
N TRP A 136 -21.70 -22.49 8.36
CA TRP A 136 -21.54 -22.16 9.77
C TRP A 136 -21.65 -20.64 10.03
N MET A 137 -21.01 -19.84 9.18
CA MET A 137 -21.02 -18.38 9.32
C MET A 137 -22.40 -17.77 8.96
N GLU A 138 -23.09 -18.28 7.93
CA GLU A 138 -24.44 -17.84 7.57
C GLU A 138 -25.45 -18.16 8.67
N GLU A 139 -25.38 -19.36 9.27
CA GLU A 139 -26.17 -19.75 10.44
C GLU A 139 -25.85 -18.87 11.66
N ARG A 140 -24.58 -18.47 11.82
CA ARG A 140 -24.15 -17.60 12.92
C ARG A 140 -24.61 -16.15 12.75
N LEU A 141 -24.74 -15.67 11.52
CA LEU A 141 -25.21 -14.31 11.17
C LEU A 141 -26.73 -14.23 10.99
N SER A 142 -27.42 -15.37 10.82
CA SER A 142 -28.80 -15.43 10.34
C SER A 142 -29.00 -14.64 9.04
N THR A 143 -27.98 -14.61 8.17
CA THR A 143 -27.96 -13.83 6.93
C THR A 143 -27.02 -14.48 5.93
N SER A 144 -27.40 -14.48 4.65
CA SER A 144 -26.54 -15.02 3.60
C SER A 144 -25.30 -14.16 3.34
N LEU A 145 -24.16 -14.84 3.19
CA LEU A 145 -22.88 -14.26 2.78
C LEU A 145 -22.74 -14.19 1.26
N ALA A 146 -23.67 -14.74 0.49
CA ALA A 146 -23.66 -14.61 -0.96
C ALA A 146 -23.60 -13.12 -1.36
N GLU A 147 -22.59 -12.77 -2.13
CA GLU A 147 -22.49 -11.45 -2.74
C GLU A 147 -23.25 -11.46 -4.07
N LYS A 148 -23.88 -10.34 -4.41
CA LYS A 148 -24.44 -10.17 -5.75
C LYS A 148 -23.28 -10.13 -6.73
N ALA A 149 -23.31 -11.02 -7.73
CA ALA A 149 -22.33 -11.01 -8.80
C ALA A 149 -22.26 -9.61 -9.41
N ARG A 150 -21.09 -8.99 -9.33
CA ARG A 150 -20.80 -7.74 -10.04
C ARG A 150 -20.03 -8.10 -11.28
N GLU A 151 -20.64 -7.89 -12.43
CA GLU A 151 -19.91 -7.99 -13.70
C GLU A 151 -19.02 -6.78 -13.83
N ASN A 152 -17.75 -6.95 -13.45
CA ASN A 152 -16.72 -5.99 -13.71
C ASN A 152 -15.77 -6.58 -14.76
N PRO A 153 -15.80 -6.13 -16.02
CA PRO A 153 -14.96 -6.69 -17.08
C PRO A 153 -13.47 -6.46 -16.81
N ALA A 154 -13.13 -5.49 -15.96
CA ALA A 154 -11.78 -5.22 -15.51
C ALA A 154 -11.37 -6.04 -14.27
N ALA A 155 -12.22 -6.93 -13.76
CA ALA A 155 -11.88 -7.77 -12.62
C ALA A 155 -10.77 -8.77 -12.94
N ILE A 156 -9.86 -8.95 -12.00
CA ILE A 156 -8.69 -9.83 -12.12
C ILE A 156 -9.11 -11.28 -11.87
N LYS A 157 -8.83 -12.18 -12.83
CA LYS A 157 -9.13 -13.61 -12.71
C LYS A 157 -7.97 -14.42 -12.17
N ASP A 158 -6.75 -13.98 -12.44
CA ASP A 158 -5.51 -14.66 -12.10
C ASP A 158 -4.31 -13.69 -12.10
N GLU A 159 -3.11 -14.25 -11.98
CA GLU A 159 -1.88 -13.47 -11.94
C GLU A 159 -1.52 -12.86 -13.31
N GLU A 160 -1.86 -13.52 -14.41
CA GLU A 160 -1.56 -13.04 -15.75
C GLU A 160 -2.39 -11.79 -16.08
N ASP A 161 -3.68 -11.81 -15.72
CA ASP A 161 -4.55 -10.64 -15.78
C ASP A 161 -4.00 -9.45 -14.96
N LEU A 162 -3.43 -9.72 -13.79
CA LEU A 162 -2.83 -8.71 -12.91
C LEU A 162 -1.52 -8.15 -13.47
N LEU A 163 -0.75 -8.98 -14.17
CA LEU A 163 0.52 -8.63 -14.81
C LEU A 163 0.33 -8.04 -16.21
N THR A 164 -0.90 -7.94 -16.71
CA THR A 164 -1.23 -7.21 -17.95
C THR A 164 -1.12 -5.70 -17.69
N ILE A 165 0.11 -5.20 -17.74
CA ILE A 165 0.45 -3.80 -17.50
C ILE A 165 0.55 -3.09 -18.86
N THR A 166 -0.15 -1.96 -19.01
CA THR A 166 -0.11 -1.20 -20.26
C THR A 166 0.94 -0.10 -20.20
N ARG A 167 1.37 0.38 -21.37
CA ARG A 167 2.32 1.50 -21.45
C ARG A 167 1.71 2.77 -20.85
N GLU A 168 0.42 3.02 -21.08
CA GLU A 168 -0.33 4.16 -20.57
C GLU A 168 -0.30 4.18 -19.03
N SER A 169 -0.46 3.02 -18.38
CA SER A 169 -0.36 2.93 -16.92
C SER A 169 1.03 3.27 -16.38
N CYS A 170 2.10 2.93 -17.11
CA CYS A 170 3.47 3.28 -16.75
C CYS A 170 3.74 4.78 -16.93
N GLU A 171 3.24 5.37 -18.01
CA GLU A 171 3.32 6.81 -18.28
C GLU A 171 2.56 7.61 -17.23
N GLU A 172 1.35 7.17 -16.88
CA GLU A 172 0.55 7.77 -15.81
C GLU A 172 1.27 7.69 -14.46
N PHE A 173 1.81 6.52 -14.09
CA PHE A 173 2.59 6.38 -12.86
C PHE A 173 3.75 7.39 -12.82
N ALA A 174 4.49 7.53 -13.92
CA ALA A 174 5.59 8.49 -14.01
C ALA A 174 5.11 9.95 -13.88
N ALA A 175 3.98 10.30 -14.49
CA ALA A 175 3.37 11.62 -14.38
C ALA A 175 2.92 11.91 -12.93
N CYS A 176 2.24 10.96 -12.26
CA CYS A 176 1.84 11.07 -10.85
C CYS A 176 3.06 11.21 -9.93
N PHE A 177 4.10 10.41 -10.17
CA PHE A 177 5.35 10.50 -9.42
C PHE A 177 6.03 11.86 -9.60
N GLN A 178 6.14 12.36 -10.83
CA GLN A 178 6.72 13.67 -11.13
C GLN A 178 5.92 14.79 -10.49
N LYS A 179 4.59 14.78 -10.62
CA LYS A 179 3.71 15.78 -9.99
C LYS A 179 3.90 15.83 -8.48
N ARG A 180 4.10 14.67 -7.84
CA ARG A 180 4.21 14.57 -6.38
C ARG A 180 5.60 14.92 -5.84
N TYR A 181 6.66 14.55 -6.55
CA TYR A 181 8.04 14.65 -6.04
C TYR A 181 8.91 15.63 -6.82
N GLY A 182 8.42 16.21 -7.91
CA GLY A 182 9.18 17.13 -8.78
C GLY A 182 10.32 16.44 -9.54
N VAL A 183 10.33 15.11 -9.62
CA VAL A 183 11.37 14.33 -10.28
C VAL A 183 10.77 13.53 -11.43
N GLY A 184 11.22 13.81 -12.66
CA GLY A 184 10.86 13.01 -13.83
C GLY A 184 11.51 11.63 -13.80
N LEU A 185 10.79 10.63 -14.29
CA LEU A 185 11.32 9.29 -14.53
C LEU A 185 11.62 9.13 -16.03
N SER A 186 12.70 8.44 -16.37
CA SER A 186 12.97 8.11 -17.77
C SER A 186 12.04 6.99 -18.22
N LEU A 187 11.33 7.23 -19.32
CA LEU A 187 10.45 6.26 -19.98
C LEU A 187 11.11 5.64 -21.21
N GLU A 188 12.32 6.04 -21.56
CA GLU A 188 13.05 5.57 -22.76
C GLU A 188 13.29 4.06 -22.74
N GLN A 189 13.34 3.48 -21.54
CA GLN A 189 13.55 2.05 -21.32
C GLN A 189 12.25 1.23 -21.41
N LEU A 190 11.08 1.88 -21.49
CA LEU A 190 9.82 1.19 -21.68
C LEU A 190 9.61 0.87 -23.17
N PRO A 191 9.32 -0.40 -23.51
CA PRO A 191 9.03 -0.76 -24.89
C PRO A 191 7.81 0.01 -25.43
N ALA A 192 7.81 0.31 -26.73
CA ALA A 192 6.67 0.93 -27.42
C ALA A 192 5.43 0.04 -27.48
N THR A 193 5.59 -1.25 -27.19
CA THR A 193 4.53 -2.26 -27.26
C THR A 193 3.70 -2.30 -25.98
N SER A 194 2.40 -2.58 -26.14
CA SER A 194 1.47 -2.88 -25.05
C SER A 194 0.93 -4.31 -25.26
N PRO A 195 0.87 -5.17 -24.23
CA PRO A 195 1.29 -4.94 -22.85
C PRO A 195 2.82 -4.81 -22.68
N VAL A 196 3.23 -4.16 -21.61
CA VAL A 196 4.64 -3.97 -21.21
C VAL A 196 5.11 -5.21 -20.44
N ASP A 197 6.34 -5.66 -20.70
CA ASP A 197 6.99 -6.70 -19.89
C ASP A 197 6.98 -6.29 -18.39
N PRO A 198 6.38 -7.11 -17.50
CA PRO A 198 6.34 -6.82 -16.06
C PRO A 198 7.70 -6.55 -15.42
N ALA A 199 8.79 -7.15 -15.93
CA ALA A 199 10.14 -6.86 -15.45
C ALA A 199 10.56 -5.42 -15.76
N LYS A 200 10.17 -4.89 -16.93
CA LYS A 200 10.41 -3.49 -17.31
C LYS A 200 9.56 -2.52 -16.52
N ALA A 201 8.30 -2.86 -16.25
CA ALA A 201 7.48 -2.09 -15.31
C ALA A 201 8.11 -2.06 -13.90
N ALA A 202 8.67 -3.19 -13.43
CA ALA A 202 9.38 -3.26 -12.17
C ALA A 202 10.66 -2.39 -12.15
N GLU A 203 11.43 -2.34 -13.24
CA GLU A 203 12.61 -1.46 -13.39
C GLU A 203 12.23 0.04 -13.28
N LEU A 204 11.10 0.44 -13.87
CA LEU A 204 10.57 1.81 -13.75
C LEU A 204 10.25 2.15 -12.29
N VAL A 205 9.53 1.27 -11.59
CA VAL A 205 9.18 1.46 -10.18
C VAL A 205 10.43 1.48 -9.30
N GLN A 206 11.43 0.65 -9.62
CA GLN A 206 12.73 0.67 -8.95
C GLN A 206 13.47 2.01 -9.15
N SER A 207 13.41 2.56 -10.37
CA SER A 207 14.00 3.87 -10.67
C SER A 207 13.34 4.99 -9.86
N ALA A 208 12.02 4.95 -9.71
CA ALA A 208 11.26 5.86 -8.84
C ALA A 208 11.72 5.76 -7.39
N ARG A 209 11.92 4.54 -6.89
CA ARG A 209 12.42 4.32 -5.53
C ARG A 209 13.83 4.89 -5.33
N LEU A 210 14.75 4.67 -6.28
CA LEU A 210 16.11 5.22 -6.21
C LEU A 210 16.09 6.76 -6.24
N ALA A 211 15.19 7.37 -7.01
CA ALA A 211 14.98 8.81 -6.99
C ALA A 211 14.53 9.31 -5.62
N LEU A 212 13.57 8.63 -4.97
CA LEU A 212 13.15 8.95 -3.59
C LEU A 212 14.30 8.86 -2.58
N GLN A 213 15.15 7.85 -2.69
CA GLN A 213 16.31 7.70 -1.82
C GLN A 213 17.29 8.88 -1.97
N ARG A 214 17.53 9.34 -3.20
CA ARG A 214 18.38 10.50 -3.48
C ARG A 214 17.80 11.80 -2.92
N LEU A 215 16.47 11.97 -2.93
CA LEU A 215 15.80 13.12 -2.32
C LEU A 215 15.90 13.11 -0.80
N GLN A 216 15.92 11.93 -0.19
CA GLN A 216 15.98 11.77 1.27
C GLN A 216 17.40 11.77 1.85
N ASP A 217 18.45 11.63 1.02
CA ASP A 217 19.83 11.66 1.50
C ASP A 217 20.19 13.07 2.02
N PRO A 218 20.50 13.22 3.32
CA PRO A 218 20.88 14.51 3.90
C PRO A 218 22.18 15.10 3.31
N LYS A 219 22.97 14.32 2.56
CA LYS A 219 24.17 14.83 1.86
C LYS A 219 23.82 15.57 0.57
N THR A 220 22.79 15.14 -0.15
CA THR A 220 22.31 15.78 -1.38
C THR A 220 21.39 16.95 -1.10
N SER A 221 20.65 16.94 0.02
CA SER A 221 19.73 18.03 0.41
C SER A 221 20.39 19.24 1.10
N ARG A 222 21.74 19.25 1.26
CA ARG A 222 22.43 20.45 1.76
C ARG A 222 22.35 21.57 0.74
N THR A 223 21.59 22.61 1.07
CA THR A 223 21.55 23.84 0.29
C THR A 223 22.96 24.44 0.19
N PRO A 224 23.28 25.19 -0.89
CA PRO A 224 24.58 25.84 -1.06
C PRO A 224 25.02 26.62 0.19
N TRP A 225 24.06 27.25 0.89
CA TRP A 225 24.31 27.99 2.12
C TRP A 225 24.70 27.11 3.33
N GLN A 226 24.12 25.93 3.47
CA GLN A 226 24.52 24.95 4.50
C GLN A 226 25.91 24.36 4.23
N LYS A 227 26.29 24.21 2.95
CA LYS A 227 27.66 23.86 2.57
C LYS A 227 28.63 24.99 2.93
N ALA A 228 28.30 26.25 2.62
CA ALA A 228 29.11 27.43 2.93
C ALA A 228 29.37 27.58 4.45
N ARG A 229 28.35 27.45 5.31
CA ARG A 229 28.51 27.53 6.77
C ARG A 229 29.46 26.47 7.35
N LYS A 230 29.47 25.26 6.79
CA LYS A 230 30.42 24.21 7.23
C LYS A 230 31.85 24.53 6.83
N THR A 231 32.07 25.17 5.68
CA THR A 231 33.40 25.63 5.26
C THR A 231 33.88 26.77 6.16
N SER A 232 33.03 27.76 6.46
CA SER A 232 33.36 28.87 7.37
C SER A 232 33.64 28.41 8.81
N ALA A 233 32.86 27.47 9.35
CA ALA A 233 33.10 26.92 10.69
C ALA A 233 34.42 26.13 10.78
N ARG A 234 34.89 25.52 9.69
CA ARG A 234 36.19 24.84 9.61
C ARG A 234 37.34 25.84 9.55
N ALA A 235 37.19 26.93 8.80
CA ALA A 235 38.17 28.02 8.74
C ALA A 235 38.33 28.77 10.08
N ILE A 236 37.23 29.02 10.79
CA ILE A 236 37.29 29.66 12.12
C ILE A 236 38.00 28.76 13.14
N ARG A 237 37.80 27.44 13.09
CA ARG A 237 38.51 26.48 13.95
C ARG A 237 39.99 26.32 13.61
N SER A 238 40.43 26.56 12.37
CA SER A 238 41.86 26.58 12.04
C SER A 238 42.54 27.87 12.48
N ILE A 239 41.83 29.00 12.50
CA ILE A 239 42.35 30.28 13.00
C ILE A 239 42.45 30.31 14.53
N LEU A 240 41.53 29.66 15.25
CA LEU A 240 41.54 29.59 16.72
C LEU A 240 42.50 28.54 17.31
N ARG A 241 43.29 27.83 16.50
CA ARG A 241 44.43 27.04 16.98
C ARG A 241 45.65 27.94 17.20
N LEU A 242 45.53 28.89 18.12
CA LEU A 242 46.70 29.60 18.64
C LEU A 242 47.56 28.62 19.45
N PRO A 243 48.88 28.61 19.28
CA PRO A 243 49.76 27.76 20.07
C PRO A 243 49.70 28.20 21.54
N ARG A 244 49.24 27.30 22.42
CA ARG A 244 49.42 27.43 23.86
C ARG A 244 50.92 27.35 24.17
N ARG A 245 51.62 28.48 24.08
CA ARG A 245 52.95 28.66 24.66
C ARG A 245 52.88 29.82 25.63
N PHE A 246 52.69 29.51 26.91
CA PHE A 246 53.35 30.23 28.01
C PHE A 246 53.46 29.25 29.18
N ALA A 247 54.62 28.61 29.27
CA ALA A 247 55.04 27.90 30.45
C ALA A 247 55.56 28.94 31.45
N PHE A 248 54.92 29.04 32.61
CA PHE A 248 55.45 29.73 33.77
C PHE A 248 56.62 28.89 34.31
N ARG A 249 57.85 29.41 34.23
CA ARG A 249 58.97 28.97 35.07
C ARG A 249 58.95 29.78 36.35
N ARG A 250 59.10 29.08 37.48
CA ARG A 250 59.35 29.63 38.80
C ARG A 250 60.74 30.23 38.90
#